data_AF-A0AAW0LUW9-F1
#
_entry.id   AF-A0AAW0LUW9-F1
#
_cell.length_a   1.000
_cell.length_b   1.000
_cell.length_c   1.000
_cell.angle_alpha   90.00
_cell.angle_beta   90.00
_cell.angle_gamma   90.00
#
_symmetry.space_group_name_H-M   'P 1'
#
loop_
_entity.id
_entity.type
_entity.pdbx_description
1 polymer ?
#
loop_
_entity_poly.entity_id
_entity_poly.type
_entity_poly.pdbx_seq_one_letter_code
_entity_poly.pdbx_strand_id
1 'polypeptide(L)'
;MISCEVALESDATSSSSSLSSDKDKDKDVDPSSIATEKIGARVRVKVPLKVHHIPRVAEVDITGMEGVLKQYVGVWKGKRISANLPYKIEFLTHIEGRGPGPVKFFVHLKEDEFEYL
;
A
#
# COMPACT_ATOMS: atom_id res chain seq x y z
N MET A 1 -26.67 -25.40 -37.80
CA MET A 1 -27.54 -26.49 -37.32
C MET A 1 -26.64 -27.63 -36.86
N ILE A 2 -27.04 -28.28 -35.77
CA ILE A 2 -26.25 -29.09 -34.83
C ILE A 2 -25.65 -30.37 -35.42
N SER A 3 -24.50 -30.82 -34.88
CA SER A 3 -24.18 -32.25 -34.71
C SER A 3 -23.31 -32.43 -33.46
N CYS A 4 -23.79 -33.26 -32.53
CA CYS A 4 -23.28 -33.51 -31.19
C CYS A 4 -22.06 -34.44 -31.18
N GLU A 5 -21.24 -34.39 -30.12
CA GLU A 5 -20.70 -35.63 -29.54
C GLU A 5 -20.60 -35.55 -28.01
N VAL A 6 -20.99 -36.67 -27.40
CA VAL A 6 -21.10 -36.95 -25.97
C VAL A 6 -19.87 -37.74 -25.58
N ALA A 7 -19.18 -37.34 -24.50
CA ALA A 7 -18.18 -38.17 -23.84
C ALA A 7 -18.57 -38.38 -22.37
N LEU A 8 -18.56 -39.65 -21.99
CA LEU A 8 -19.20 -40.27 -20.83
C LEU A 8 -18.54 -39.89 -19.49
N GLU A 9 -19.37 -39.85 -18.44
CA GLU A 9 -18.95 -39.79 -17.03
C GLU A 9 -18.12 -41.02 -16.63
N SER A 10 -17.14 -40.82 -15.74
CA SER A 10 -16.57 -41.88 -14.90
C SER A 10 -16.22 -41.33 -13.52
N ASP A 11 -16.56 -42.16 -12.54
CA ASP A 11 -16.78 -41.88 -11.12
C ASP A 11 -15.51 -41.64 -10.27
N ALA A 12 -15.71 -40.85 -9.22
CA ALA A 12 -15.03 -40.75 -7.92
C ALA A 12 -13.52 -41.05 -7.69
N THR A 13 -12.95 -40.12 -6.91
CA THR A 13 -11.87 -40.29 -5.90
C THR A 13 -10.42 -40.27 -6.36
N SER A 14 -9.77 -39.12 -6.13
CA SER A 14 -8.55 -38.93 -5.31
C SER A 14 -7.76 -37.72 -5.81
N SER A 15 -7.97 -36.57 -5.16
CA SER A 15 -7.21 -35.35 -5.42
C SER A 15 -5.89 -35.38 -4.65
N SER A 16 -4.84 -35.89 -5.26
CA SER A 16 -3.47 -35.57 -4.85
C SER A 16 -2.49 -35.74 -6.00
N SER A 17 -2.17 -34.63 -6.65
CA SER A 17 -0.84 -34.41 -7.23
C SER A 17 -0.62 -32.91 -7.39
N SER A 18 0.00 -32.35 -6.36
CA SER A 18 0.90 -31.21 -6.49
C SER A 18 1.98 -31.54 -7.52
N LEU A 19 2.40 -30.53 -8.29
CA LEU A 19 3.76 -30.26 -8.82
C LEU A 19 3.57 -29.26 -9.98
N SER A 20 3.72 -27.98 -9.68
CA SER A 20 4.98 -27.21 -9.80
C SER A 20 4.99 -26.43 -11.11
N SER A 21 4.40 -25.24 -11.05
CA SER A 21 4.61 -24.23 -12.07
C SER A 21 5.81 -23.39 -11.64
N ASP A 22 7.00 -23.79 -12.10
CA ASP A 22 8.16 -22.92 -12.17
C ASP A 22 7.76 -21.70 -13.01
N LYS A 23 7.53 -20.57 -12.35
CA LYS A 23 7.47 -19.26 -12.99
C LYS A 23 8.81 -18.60 -12.78
N ASP A 24 9.67 -18.72 -13.78
CA ASP A 24 10.76 -17.78 -14.03
C ASP A 24 10.19 -16.36 -14.01
N LYS A 25 10.46 -15.65 -12.91
CA LYS A 25 10.01 -14.29 -12.66
C LYS A 25 11.09 -13.35 -13.18
N ASP A 26 11.11 -13.14 -14.50
CA ASP A 26 11.84 -12.04 -15.09
C ASP A 26 11.34 -10.72 -14.49
N LYS A 27 12.28 -9.98 -13.92
CA LYS A 27 12.06 -8.85 -13.00
C LYS A 27 11.81 -7.55 -13.76
N ASP A 28 10.62 -7.40 -14.34
CA ASP A 28 10.00 -6.08 -14.52
C ASP A 28 9.07 -5.82 -13.34
N VAL A 29 9.67 -5.63 -12.16
CA VAL A 29 8.89 -5.36 -10.95
C VAL A 29 8.40 -3.93 -11.01
N ASP A 30 7.16 -3.74 -11.46
CA ASP A 30 6.50 -2.45 -11.49
C ASP A 30 6.51 -1.85 -10.07
N PRO A 31 7.06 -0.64 -9.84
CA PRO A 31 7.15 -0.05 -8.50
C PRO A 31 5.78 0.09 -7.81
N SER A 32 4.70 0.15 -8.60
CA SER A 32 3.34 0.16 -8.05
C SER A 32 2.95 -1.16 -7.35
N SER A 33 3.44 -2.30 -7.84
CA SER A 33 3.16 -3.63 -7.26
C SER A 33 3.82 -3.77 -5.89
N ILE A 34 5.10 -3.41 -5.79
CA ILE A 34 5.85 -3.41 -4.52
C ILE A 34 5.20 -2.45 -3.52
N ALA A 35 4.84 -1.24 -3.96
CA ALA A 35 4.22 -0.26 -3.07
C ALA A 35 2.85 -0.73 -2.54
N THR A 36 2.12 -1.51 -3.34
CA THR A 36 0.83 -2.09 -2.94
C THR A 36 1.01 -3.24 -1.94
N GLU A 37 2.05 -4.07 -2.11
CA GLU A 37 2.40 -5.14 -1.17
C GLU A 37 2.83 -4.60 0.21
N LYS A 38 3.41 -3.41 0.25
CA LYS A 38 3.87 -2.75 1.50
C LYS A 38 2.76 -1.98 2.23
N ILE A 39 1.52 -1.98 1.73
CA ILE A 39 0.39 -1.34 2.42
C ILE A 39 0.18 -2.02 3.79
N GLY A 40 0.09 -1.23 4.84
CA GLY A 40 0.01 -1.68 6.23
C GLY A 40 1.34 -1.70 6.95
N ALA A 41 2.47 -1.52 6.25
CA ALA A 41 3.78 -1.45 6.89
C ALA A 41 3.91 -0.22 7.79
N ARG A 42 4.68 -0.37 8.89
CA ARG A 42 5.05 0.74 9.76
C ARG A 42 6.21 1.48 9.11
N VAL A 43 6.16 2.81 9.17
CA VAL A 43 7.15 3.69 8.54
C VAL A 43 7.56 4.77 9.51
N ARG A 44 8.82 5.21 9.42
CA ARG A 44 9.36 6.34 10.17
C ARG A 44 9.84 7.42 9.21
N VAL A 45 9.46 8.67 9.47
CA VAL A 45 9.92 9.82 8.67
C VAL A 45 11.37 10.14 9.03
N LYS A 46 12.26 10.22 8.04
CA LYS A 46 13.69 10.48 8.28
C LYS A 46 14.15 11.89 7.88
N VAL A 47 13.40 12.56 7.01
CA VAL A 47 13.72 13.91 6.51
C VAL A 47 12.93 14.96 7.29
N PRO A 48 13.51 16.15 7.57
CA PRO A 48 12.77 17.23 8.21
C PRO A 48 11.64 17.76 7.33
N LEU A 49 10.39 17.56 7.77
CA LEU A 49 9.19 17.92 7.02
C LEU A 49 8.14 18.55 7.92
N LYS A 50 7.54 19.63 7.44
CA LYS A 50 6.53 20.42 8.15
C LYS A 50 5.22 20.41 7.37
N VAL A 51 4.12 20.07 8.03
CA VAL A 51 2.79 19.94 7.40
C VAL A 51 1.79 20.93 8.02
N HIS A 52 0.88 21.45 7.19
CA HIS A 52 0.00 22.57 7.55
C HIS A 52 -1.49 22.27 7.33
N HIS A 53 -1.85 21.04 6.94
CA HIS A 53 -3.24 20.64 6.67
C HIS A 53 -3.95 20.01 7.88
N ILE A 54 -3.32 20.05 9.05
CA ILE A 54 -3.88 19.47 10.27
C ILE A 54 -4.91 20.45 10.86
N PRO A 55 -6.17 20.04 11.05
CA PRO A 55 -7.18 20.93 11.62
C PRO A 55 -6.74 21.52 12.97
N ARG A 56 -6.88 22.84 13.12
CA ARG A 56 -6.59 23.61 14.36
C ARG A 56 -5.12 23.66 14.80
N VAL A 57 -4.19 23.16 13.98
CA VAL A 57 -2.74 23.29 14.24
C VAL A 57 -2.11 23.90 13.01
N ALA A 58 -1.44 25.05 13.17
CA ALA A 58 -0.90 25.79 12.04
C ALA A 58 0.23 25.03 11.34
N GLU A 59 1.13 24.44 12.12
CA GLU A 59 2.33 23.77 11.62
C GLU A 59 2.67 22.60 12.54
N VAL A 60 2.97 21.44 11.95
CA VAL A 60 3.43 20.25 12.68
C VAL A 60 4.67 19.71 12.00
N ASP A 61 5.72 19.57 12.80
CA ASP A 61 6.94 18.87 12.41
C ASP A 61 6.72 17.36 12.53
N ILE A 62 6.89 16.63 11.43
CA ILE A 62 6.70 15.18 11.36
C ILE A 62 8.01 14.40 11.40
N THR A 63 9.14 15.08 11.61
CA THR A 63 10.47 14.45 11.66
C THR A 63 10.55 13.38 12.74
N GLY A 64 10.97 12.17 12.38
CA GLY A 64 11.12 11.06 13.32
C GLY A 64 9.80 10.41 13.75
N MET A 65 8.65 10.88 13.27
CA MET A 65 7.37 10.31 13.63
C MET A 65 7.14 8.96 12.95
N GLU A 66 6.50 8.06 13.68
CA GLU A 66 6.06 6.77 13.16
C GLU A 66 4.61 6.82 12.68
N GLY A 67 4.36 6.18 11.54
CA GLY A 67 3.04 6.06 10.95
C GLY A 67 2.83 4.71 10.29
N VAL A 68 1.65 4.53 9.69
CA VAL A 68 1.29 3.32 8.95
C VAL A 68 1.00 3.70 7.50
N LEU A 69 1.64 3.02 6.55
CA LEU A 69 1.35 3.21 5.13
C LEU A 69 -0.06 2.70 4.83
N LYS A 70 -1.00 3.59 4.49
CA LYS A 70 -2.41 3.19 4.24
C LYS A 70 -2.73 2.96 2.78
N GLN A 71 -2.10 3.71 1.88
CA GLN A 71 -2.46 3.65 0.46
C GLN A 71 -1.31 4.11 -0.42
N TYR A 72 -1.18 3.49 -1.59
CA TYR A 72 -0.40 4.00 -2.71
C TYR A 72 -1.31 4.68 -3.73
N VAL A 73 -1.16 5.99 -3.95
CA VAL A 73 -1.99 6.81 -4.86
C VAL A 73 -1.39 6.95 -6.25
N GLY A 74 -0.29 6.26 -6.56
CA GLY A 74 0.28 6.21 -7.91
C GLY A 74 -0.52 5.35 -8.90
N VAL A 75 -1.51 4.59 -8.42
CA VAL A 75 -2.46 3.83 -9.27
C VAL A 75 -3.89 4.10 -8.81
N TRP A 76 -4.76 4.43 -9.75
CA TRP A 76 -6.18 4.65 -9.51
C TRP A 76 -7.00 3.85 -10.51
N LYS A 77 -7.82 2.92 -10.02
CA LYS A 77 -8.68 2.05 -10.85
C LYS A 77 -7.93 1.41 -12.03
N GLY A 78 -6.71 0.94 -11.78
CA GLY A 78 -5.84 0.32 -12.80
C GLY A 78 -5.10 1.30 -13.72
N LYS A 79 -5.32 2.62 -13.60
CA LYS A 79 -4.57 3.64 -14.35
C LYS A 79 -3.42 4.19 -13.52
N ARG A 80 -2.23 4.31 -14.11
CA ARG A 80 -1.08 4.97 -13.49
C ARG A 80 -1.32 6.48 -13.44
N ILE A 81 -1.08 7.08 -12.28
CA ILE A 81 -1.16 8.53 -12.05
C ILE A 81 0.25 9.06 -11.76
N SER A 82 0.56 10.25 -12.25
CA SER A 82 1.83 10.95 -12.01
C SER A 82 1.87 11.68 -10.67
N ALA A 83 1.50 11.00 -9.57
CA ALA A 83 1.55 11.59 -8.24
C ALA A 83 3.01 11.69 -7.76
N ASN A 84 3.49 12.91 -7.49
CA ASN A 84 4.86 13.12 -7.01
C ASN A 84 5.10 12.61 -5.57
N LEU A 85 4.03 12.49 -4.78
CA LEU A 85 4.03 11.99 -3.39
C LEU A 85 3.02 10.83 -3.29
N PRO A 86 3.37 9.63 -3.77
CA PRO A 86 2.39 8.59 -3.98
C PRO A 86 2.07 7.77 -2.72
N TYR A 87 2.80 7.92 -1.61
CA TYR A 87 2.59 7.13 -0.40
C TYR A 87 1.76 7.90 0.62
N LYS A 88 0.54 7.44 0.88
CA LYS A 88 -0.34 8.02 1.89
C LYS A 88 -0.15 7.31 3.22
N ILE A 89 0.43 8.01 4.18
CA ILE A 89 0.76 7.50 5.52
C ILE A 89 -0.22 8.09 6.52
N GLU A 90 -0.71 7.24 7.43
CA GLU A 90 -1.55 7.62 8.56
C GLU A 90 -0.68 7.80 9.81
N PHE A 91 -0.81 8.95 10.43
CA PHE A 91 -0.22 9.25 11.73
C PHE A 91 -1.33 9.35 12.77
N LEU A 92 -1.07 8.76 13.94
CA LEU A 92 -1.93 8.84 15.11
C LEU A 92 -1.05 9.22 16.30
N THR A 93 -0.95 10.52 16.56
CA THR A 93 -0.11 11.07 17.64
C THR A 93 -0.88 12.09 18.48
N HIS A 94 -0.38 12.37 19.67
CA HIS A 94 -0.78 13.56 20.41
C HIS A 94 -0.05 14.79 19.85
N ILE A 95 -0.79 15.87 19.57
CA ILE A 95 -0.23 17.14 19.07
C ILE A 95 -0.59 18.22 20.08
N GLU A 96 0.44 18.86 20.63
CA GLU A 96 0.27 20.00 21.53
C GLU A 96 -0.45 21.13 20.79
N GLY A 97 -1.53 21.65 21.39
CA GLY A 97 -2.40 22.66 20.76
C GLY A 97 -3.70 22.12 20.15
N ARG A 98 -3.88 20.79 20.05
CA ARG A 98 -5.14 20.17 19.59
C ARG A 98 -5.83 19.32 20.67
N GLY A 99 -6.05 19.90 21.84
CA GLY A 99 -6.85 19.29 22.91
C GLY A 99 -6.31 17.95 23.44
N PRO A 100 -7.06 17.25 24.31
CA PRO A 100 -6.54 16.12 25.09
C PRO A 100 -6.45 14.78 24.32
N GLY A 101 -6.81 14.74 23.04
CA GLY A 101 -6.96 13.49 22.29
C GLY A 101 -5.84 13.20 21.28
N PRO A 102 -5.63 11.92 20.90
CA PRO A 102 -4.79 11.59 19.76
C PRO A 102 -5.45 12.06 18.47
N VAL A 103 -4.62 12.52 17.55
CA VAL A 103 -5.02 13.13 16.31
C VAL A 103 -4.65 12.22 15.16
N LYS A 104 -5.67 11.76 14.43
CA LYS A 104 -5.47 11.06 13.17
C LYS A 104 -5.37 12.06 12.02
N PHE A 105 -4.29 11.99 11.26
CA PHE A 105 -4.12 12.73 10.01
C PHE A 105 -3.33 11.89 9.00
N PHE A 106 -3.44 12.27 7.72
CA PHE A 106 -2.76 11.59 6.63
C PHE A 106 -1.77 12.52 5.96
N VAL A 107 -0.60 12.04 5.60
CA VAL A 107 0.41 12.79 4.84
C VAL A 107 0.80 11.98 3.61
N HIS A 108 0.99 12.67 2.49
CA HIS A 108 1.54 12.08 1.29
C HIS A 108 3.06 12.30 1.28
N LEU A 109 3.83 11.22 1.27
CA LEU A 109 5.29 11.25 1.22
C LEU A 109 5.81 10.51 -0.02
N LYS A 110 7.08 10.71 -0.32
CA LYS A 110 7.87 9.90 -1.26
C LYS A 110 8.64 8.81 -0.53
N GLU A 111 9.08 7.80 -1.28
CA GLU A 111 9.87 6.68 -0.76
C GLU A 111 11.22 7.12 -0.14
N ASP A 112 11.79 8.24 -0.59
CA ASP A 112 13.04 8.79 -0.07
C ASP A 112 12.89 9.61 1.21
N GLU A 113 11.66 9.90 1.65
CA GLU A 113 11.40 10.74 2.84
C GLU A 113 11.18 9.92 4.12
N PHE A 114 10.97 8.61 3.98
CA PHE A 114 10.73 7.69 5.10
C PHE A 114 11.58 6.42 4.98
N GLU A 115 11.54 5.61 6.02
CA GLU A 115 12.08 4.25 6.05
C GLU A 115 11.04 3.28 6.63
N TYR A 116 11.09 2.02 6.18
CA TYR A 116 10.26 0.96 6.73
C TYR A 116 10.88 0.45 8.04
N LEU A 117 10.02 0.14 9.01
CA LEU A 117 10.39 -0.45 10.30
C LEU A 117 10.16 -1.97 10.32
#